data_AF-A0A820DSG9-F1
#
_entry.id   AF-A0A820DSG9-F1
#
_cell.length_a   1.000
_cell.length_b   1.000
_cell.length_c   1.000
_cell.angle_alpha   90.00
_cell.angle_beta   90.00
_cell.angle_gamma   90.00
#
_symmetry.space_group_name_H-M   'P 1'
#
loop_
_entity.id
_entity.type
_entity.pdbx_description
1 polymer ?
#
loop_
_entity_poly.entity_id
_entity_poly.type
_entity_poly.pdbx_seq_one_letter_code
_entity_poly.pdbx_strand_id
1 'polypeptide(L)'
;DTEFPGIVVRPLGEFKTTAEYQYQCLKLNVDFLKIIQLGLTFMDSQGRSPPGVCSYQFNFNFNLAMDMYAQDSIELLQKSGIQFKKHEDEGIDPHLFAELLTTSGVVFMENVTWLSFHAGYDFGYLLKMLTGKLLPDTENDFFELLKLFFPTIYDVKYLMKSCKSLKGGLEEVAKQLEIERIGPQHQAGSDSLMTGLSFFKMKELFFEDSIDEGKYSGHLYGLGNSAFPAGGFGGYENDFINVVENESP
;
A
#
# COMPACT_ATOMS: atom_id res chain seq x y z
N ASP A 1 -3.87 2.07 0.52
CA ASP A 1 -2.72 2.96 0.37
C ASP A 1 -2.32 3.50 1.74
N THR A 2 -1.01 3.59 1.99
CA THR A 2 -0.45 4.09 3.25
C THR A 2 0.71 5.05 2.98
N GLU A 3 0.85 6.06 3.84
CA GLU A 3 2.06 6.89 3.88
C GLU A 3 2.91 6.50 5.07
N PHE A 4 4.22 6.37 4.85
CA PHE A 4 5.19 5.96 5.85
C PHE A 4 6.57 6.56 5.53
N PRO A 5 7.53 6.56 6.47
CA PRO A 5 8.74 7.36 6.34
C PRO A 5 9.84 6.69 5.50
N GLY A 6 9.45 6.00 4.43
CA GLY A 6 10.35 5.39 3.45
C GLY A 6 11.04 4.12 3.93
N ILE A 7 12.28 3.95 3.50
CA ILE A 7 13.13 2.78 3.74
C ILE A 7 14.46 3.28 4.33
N VAL A 8 14.84 2.76 5.50
CA VAL A 8 16.04 3.17 6.24
C VAL A 8 17.03 2.03 6.49
N VAL A 9 16.57 0.78 6.40
CA VAL A 9 17.39 -0.41 6.68
C VAL A 9 17.40 -1.34 5.48
N ARG A 10 18.53 -2.02 5.26
CA ARG A 10 18.62 -3.15 4.34
C ARG A 10 19.05 -4.41 5.08
N PRO A 11 18.48 -5.57 4.74
CA PRO A 11 18.90 -6.83 5.34
C PRO A 11 20.31 -7.18 4.83
N LEU A 12 21.21 -7.52 5.75
CA LEU A 12 22.54 -8.04 5.44
C LEU A 12 22.50 -9.58 5.49
N GLY A 13 23.09 -10.25 4.50
CA GLY A 13 23.17 -11.71 4.47
C GLY A 13 23.04 -12.31 3.06
N GLU A 14 23.00 -13.63 3.02
CA GLU A 14 22.72 -14.39 1.80
C GLU A 14 21.22 -14.76 1.77
N PHE A 15 20.59 -14.55 0.61
CA PHE A 15 19.17 -14.86 0.37
C PHE A 15 19.08 -15.86 -0.78
N LYS A 16 18.20 -16.86 -0.64
CA LYS A 16 18.05 -17.92 -1.64
C LYS A 16 17.38 -17.40 -2.90
N THR A 17 16.50 -16.41 -2.77
CA THR A 17 15.75 -15.83 -3.88
C THR A 17 15.63 -14.31 -3.76
N THR A 18 15.37 -13.64 -4.88
CA THR A 18 15.03 -12.21 -4.87
C THR A 18 13.75 -11.93 -4.10
N ALA A 19 12.75 -12.82 -4.16
CA ALA A 19 11.51 -12.71 -3.38
C ALA A 19 11.81 -12.67 -1.87
N GLU A 20 12.65 -13.59 -1.40
CA GLU A 20 13.07 -13.64 0.01
C GLU A 20 13.77 -12.35 0.42
N TYR A 21 14.68 -11.81 -0.40
CA TYR A 21 15.33 -10.53 -0.13
C TYR A 21 14.31 -9.37 -0.04
N GLN A 22 13.36 -9.29 -0.98
CA GLN A 22 12.35 -8.23 -1.00
C GLN A 22 11.46 -8.29 0.24
N TYR A 23 11.01 -9.50 0.62
CA TYR A 23 10.24 -9.70 1.84
C TYR A 23 11.03 -9.29 3.09
N GLN A 24 12.30 -9.70 3.21
CA GLN A 24 13.12 -9.31 4.37
C GLN A 24 13.37 -7.80 4.43
N CYS A 25 13.50 -7.14 3.27
CA CYS A 25 13.59 -5.67 3.21
C CYS A 25 12.31 -5.01 3.73
N LEU A 26 11.15 -5.46 3.25
CA LEU A 26 9.84 -5.01 3.73
C LEU A 26 9.69 -5.24 5.23
N LYS A 27 9.93 -6.48 5.68
CA LYS A 27 9.79 -6.90 7.08
C LYS A 27 10.56 -5.97 8.01
N LEU A 28 11.86 -5.79 7.75
CA LEU A 28 12.71 -4.96 8.60
C LEU A 28 12.21 -3.52 8.66
N ASN A 29 11.92 -2.89 7.52
CA ASN A 29 11.52 -1.50 7.51
C ASN A 29 10.14 -1.31 8.17
N VAL A 30 9.17 -2.18 7.89
CA VAL A 30 7.85 -2.12 8.55
C VAL A 30 7.99 -2.34 10.05
N ASP A 31 8.84 -3.26 10.51
CA ASP A 31 9.05 -3.52 11.94
C ASP A 31 9.67 -2.31 12.67
N PHE A 32 10.65 -1.65 12.05
CA PHE A 32 11.36 -0.51 12.64
C PHE A 32 10.64 0.83 12.53
N LEU A 33 9.87 1.04 11.46
CA LEU A 33 9.24 2.32 11.16
C LEU A 33 7.79 2.36 11.65
N LYS A 34 7.26 3.57 11.78
CA LYS A 34 5.86 3.84 12.10
C LYS A 34 5.12 4.31 10.86
N ILE A 35 3.87 3.86 10.72
CA ILE A 35 2.94 4.38 9.72
C ILE A 35 2.60 5.85 10.04
N ILE A 36 2.38 6.66 9.00
CA ILE A 36 2.00 8.08 9.12
C ILE A 36 0.53 8.26 8.73
N GLN A 37 0.09 7.69 7.61
CA GLN A 37 -1.31 7.72 7.19
C GLN A 37 -1.80 6.38 6.67
N LEU A 38 -3.11 6.15 6.79
CA LEU A 38 -3.85 5.11 6.08
C LEU A 38 -5.06 5.74 5.38
N GLY A 39 -5.25 5.38 4.11
CA GLY A 39 -6.39 5.76 3.32
C GLY A 39 -7.29 4.57 3.05
N LEU A 40 -8.57 4.68 3.46
CA LEU A 40 -9.59 3.71 3.13
C LEU A 40 -10.70 4.38 2.32
N THR A 41 -10.91 3.89 1.10
CA THR A 41 -12.03 4.29 0.25
C THR A 41 -13.01 3.14 0.11
N PHE A 42 -14.29 3.40 0.34
CA PHE A 42 -15.35 2.41 0.27
C PHE A 42 -16.16 2.56 -1.01
N MET A 43 -16.32 1.46 -1.75
CA MET A 43 -17.10 1.38 -2.98
C MET A 43 -17.93 0.09 -2.98
N ASP A 44 -19.05 0.07 -3.69
CA ASP A 44 -19.80 -1.15 -3.92
C ASP A 44 -19.20 -2.02 -5.06
N SER A 45 -19.82 -3.17 -5.35
CA SER A 45 -19.35 -4.09 -6.38
C SER A 45 -19.40 -3.53 -7.81
N GLN A 46 -20.06 -2.39 -8.02
CA GLN A 46 -20.18 -1.68 -9.29
C GLN A 46 -19.28 -0.43 -9.35
N GLY A 47 -18.41 -0.22 -8.35
CA GLY A 47 -17.52 0.93 -8.28
C GLY A 47 -18.20 2.23 -7.90
N ARG A 48 -19.41 2.16 -7.31
CA ARG A 48 -20.13 3.35 -6.85
C ARG A 48 -19.75 3.65 -5.40
N SER A 49 -19.45 4.92 -5.14
CA SER A 49 -19.17 5.43 -3.80
C SER A 49 -20.47 5.64 -3.00
N PRO A 50 -20.45 5.50 -1.66
CA PRO A 50 -21.56 5.90 -0.81
C PRO A 50 -21.83 7.40 -0.92
N PRO A 51 -23.08 7.86 -0.67
CA PRO A 51 -23.39 9.28 -0.64
C PRO A 51 -22.60 9.99 0.47
N GLY A 52 -22.03 11.16 0.16
CA GLY A 52 -21.23 11.94 1.10
C GLY A 52 -19.77 11.50 1.12
N VAL A 53 -19.26 11.13 2.30
CA VAL A 53 -17.85 10.75 2.49
C VAL A 53 -17.64 9.29 2.10
N CYS A 54 -16.79 9.06 1.11
CA CYS A 54 -16.41 7.72 0.66
C CYS A 54 -14.96 7.34 1.01
N SER A 55 -14.10 8.34 1.26
CA SER A 55 -12.67 8.16 1.57
C SER A 55 -12.36 8.73 2.94
N TYR A 56 -11.73 7.90 3.78
CA TYR A 56 -11.28 8.25 5.11
C TYR A 56 -9.75 8.24 5.15
N GLN A 57 -9.16 9.34 5.61
CA GLN A 57 -7.72 9.47 5.83
C GLN A 57 -7.43 9.48 7.33
N PHE A 58 -6.86 8.38 7.82
CA PHE A 58 -6.44 8.23 9.20
C PHE A 58 -5.02 8.78 9.34
N ASN A 59 -4.82 9.70 10.28
CA ASN A 59 -3.54 10.36 10.54
C ASN A 59 -3.00 9.83 11.87
N PHE A 60 -1.92 9.05 11.83
CA PHE A 60 -1.38 8.37 13.02
C PHE A 60 -0.36 9.23 13.77
N ASN A 61 -0.18 8.92 15.05
CA ASN A 61 0.83 9.58 15.86
C ASN A 61 2.25 9.34 15.30
N PHE A 62 2.96 10.42 15.04
CA PHE A 62 4.32 10.39 14.51
C PHE A 62 5.10 11.61 15.00
N ASN A 63 6.33 11.40 15.47
CA ASN A 63 7.18 12.44 16.05
C ASN A 63 8.57 12.45 15.39
N LEU A 64 8.86 13.52 14.64
CA LEU A 64 10.14 13.69 13.94
C LEU A 64 11.37 13.77 14.87
N ALA A 65 11.22 14.05 16.15
CA ALA A 65 12.33 14.06 17.10
C ALA A 65 12.63 12.67 17.69
N MET A 66 11.68 11.73 17.61
CA MET A 66 11.74 10.45 18.30
C MET A 66 11.76 9.25 17.34
N ASP A 67 11.05 9.36 16.22
CA ASP A 67 10.80 8.27 15.30
C ASP A 67 11.84 8.24 14.17
N MET A 68 12.20 7.05 13.71
CA MET A 68 13.11 6.88 12.58
C MET A 68 12.42 7.20 11.25
N TYR A 69 13.17 7.77 10.32
CA TYR A 69 12.68 8.09 8.98
C TYR A 69 13.80 8.26 7.96
N ALA A 70 13.46 8.11 6.68
CA ALA A 70 14.30 8.57 5.57
C ALA A 70 14.02 10.06 5.31
N GLN A 71 15.08 10.88 5.23
CA GLN A 71 14.98 12.33 5.09
C GLN A 71 14.17 12.73 3.86
N ASP A 72 14.48 12.15 2.70
CA ASP A 72 13.81 12.45 1.42
C ASP A 72 12.30 12.15 1.47
N SER A 73 11.91 11.09 2.18
CA SER A 73 10.49 10.74 2.35
C SER A 73 9.75 11.76 3.21
N ILE A 74 10.35 12.25 4.29
CA ILE A 74 9.75 13.32 5.10
C ILE A 74 9.62 14.61 4.31
N GLU A 75 10.64 14.99 3.54
CA GLU A 75 10.60 16.19 2.71
C GLU A 75 9.51 16.10 1.64
N LEU A 76 9.38 14.95 0.98
CA LEU A 76 8.30 14.69 0.03
C LEU A 76 6.93 14.83 0.71
N LEU A 77 6.71 14.12 1.83
CA LEU A 77 5.45 14.16 2.56
C LEU A 77 5.09 15.56 3.06
N GLN A 78 6.07 16.35 3.51
CA GLN A 78 5.87 17.76 3.88
C GLN A 78 5.43 18.60 2.67
N LYS A 79 6.06 18.43 1.51
CA LYS A 79 5.66 19.11 0.26
C LYS A 79 4.26 18.71 -0.18
N SER A 80 3.87 17.45 0.05
CA SER A 80 2.53 16.91 -0.21
C SER A 80 1.47 17.38 0.79
N GLY A 81 1.86 18.12 1.82
CA GLY A 81 0.95 18.78 2.77
C GLY A 81 0.74 18.05 4.10
N ILE A 82 1.57 17.06 4.43
CA ILE A 82 1.52 16.39 5.74
C ILE A 82 1.92 17.35 6.86
N GLN A 83 1.02 17.51 7.84
CA GLN A 83 1.20 18.39 8.99
C GLN A 83 1.81 17.61 10.17
N PHE A 84 3.12 17.34 10.14
CA PHE A 84 3.78 16.51 11.16
C PHE A 84 3.57 16.98 12.61
N LYS A 85 3.45 18.30 12.84
CA LYS A 85 3.15 18.79 14.19
C LYS A 85 1.76 18.33 14.69
N LYS A 86 0.78 18.26 13.80
CA LYS A 86 -0.55 17.74 14.11
C LYS A 86 -0.55 16.22 14.31
N HIS A 87 0.27 15.49 13.56
CA HIS A 87 0.49 14.06 13.83
C HIS A 87 1.09 13.84 15.22
N GLU A 88 2.05 14.66 15.64
CA GLU A 88 2.65 14.58 16.98
C GLU A 88 1.63 14.86 18.08
N ASP A 89 0.83 15.92 17.94
CA ASP A 89 -0.03 16.43 19.00
C ASP A 89 -1.42 15.75 19.05
N GLU A 90 -1.96 15.34 17.89
CA GLU A 90 -3.35 14.88 17.73
C GLU A 90 -3.46 13.53 16.98
N GLY A 91 -2.33 12.92 16.61
CA GLY A 91 -2.32 11.70 15.81
C GLY A 91 -2.95 10.50 16.53
N ILE A 92 -3.61 9.64 15.74
CA ILE A 92 -4.28 8.44 16.21
C ILE A 92 -3.26 7.44 16.74
N ASP A 93 -3.55 6.81 17.90
CA ASP A 93 -2.81 5.64 18.36
C ASP A 93 -3.08 4.44 17.44
N PRO A 94 -2.06 3.90 16.76
CA PRO A 94 -2.22 2.74 15.87
C PRO A 94 -2.85 1.51 16.54
N HIS A 95 -2.60 1.30 17.84
CA HIS A 95 -3.17 0.15 18.56
C HIS A 95 -4.66 0.32 18.82
N LEU A 96 -5.09 1.53 19.21
CA LEU A 96 -6.51 1.85 19.37
C LEU A 96 -7.25 1.73 18.03
N PHE A 97 -6.64 2.22 16.94
CA PHE A 97 -7.21 2.06 15.60
C PHE A 97 -7.37 0.58 15.23
N ALA A 98 -6.35 -0.24 15.49
CA ALA A 98 -6.38 -1.67 15.21
C ALA A 98 -7.49 -2.39 16.00
N GLU A 99 -7.69 -2.06 17.27
CA GLU A 99 -8.79 -2.60 18.08
C GLU A 99 -10.16 -2.31 17.44
N LEU A 100 -10.39 -1.07 17.02
CA LEU A 100 -11.64 -0.66 16.38
C LEU A 100 -11.81 -1.32 15.00
N LEU A 101 -10.74 -1.38 14.20
CA LEU A 101 -10.80 -1.97 12.87
C LEU A 101 -11.09 -3.48 12.94
N THR A 102 -10.52 -4.19 13.92
CA THR A 102 -10.69 -5.63 14.13
C THR A 102 -12.16 -6.04 14.25
N THR A 103 -13.01 -5.20 14.87
CA THR A 103 -14.44 -5.50 15.11
C THR A 103 -15.39 -4.71 14.20
N SER A 104 -14.86 -3.98 13.22
CA SER A 104 -15.64 -3.12 12.32
C SER A 104 -16.37 -3.86 11.19
N GLY A 105 -15.95 -5.09 10.89
CA GLY A 105 -16.39 -5.82 9.68
C GLY A 105 -15.62 -5.47 8.40
N VAL A 106 -14.56 -4.68 8.49
CA VAL A 106 -13.69 -4.34 7.33
C VAL A 106 -12.57 -5.38 7.11
N VAL A 107 -12.18 -6.10 8.16
CA VAL A 107 -11.19 -7.19 8.12
C VAL A 107 -11.83 -8.52 8.51
N PHE A 108 -11.20 -9.64 8.15
CA PHE A 108 -11.66 -11.04 8.33
C PHE A 108 -12.90 -11.45 7.53
N MET A 109 -13.53 -10.53 6.81
CA MET A 109 -14.81 -10.78 6.15
C MET A 109 -14.62 -11.28 4.71
N GLU A 110 -15.16 -12.46 4.39
CA GLU A 110 -15.11 -13.05 3.03
C GLU A 110 -15.87 -12.22 1.99
N ASN A 111 -16.85 -11.42 2.41
CA ASN A 111 -17.62 -10.55 1.52
C ASN A 111 -16.96 -9.17 1.29
N VAL A 112 -15.76 -8.95 1.83
CA VAL A 112 -15.00 -7.70 1.63
C VAL A 112 -13.84 -7.95 0.69
N THR A 113 -13.76 -7.14 -0.36
CA THR A 113 -12.66 -7.14 -1.33
C THR A 113 -11.76 -5.94 -1.10
N TRP A 114 -10.48 -6.18 -0.86
CA TRP A 114 -9.46 -5.14 -0.71
C TRP A 114 -8.84 -4.80 -2.07
N LEU A 115 -8.84 -3.52 -2.40
CA LEU A 115 -8.21 -2.98 -3.60
C LEU A 115 -6.98 -2.18 -3.19
N SER A 116 -5.87 -2.39 -3.88
CA SER A 116 -4.59 -1.78 -3.54
C SER A 116 -3.72 -1.53 -4.77
N PHE A 117 -2.60 -0.85 -4.61
CA PHE A 117 -1.63 -0.62 -5.69
C PHE A 117 -0.22 -0.77 -5.14
N HIS A 118 0.54 -1.76 -5.63
CA HIS A 118 1.93 -1.99 -5.20
C HIS A 118 2.07 -2.20 -3.67
N ALA A 119 1.18 -3.00 -3.10
CA ALA A 119 0.75 -2.85 -1.71
C ALA A 119 1.49 -3.72 -0.69
N GLY A 120 2.72 -4.16 -1.00
CA GLY A 120 3.50 -4.99 -0.07
C GLY A 120 3.65 -4.32 1.30
N TYR A 121 4.18 -3.09 1.31
CA TYR A 121 4.39 -2.33 2.54
C TYR A 121 3.07 -1.95 3.21
N ASP A 122 2.04 -1.55 2.45
CA ASP A 122 0.72 -1.20 2.97
C ASP A 122 0.15 -2.32 3.86
N PHE A 123 0.11 -3.54 3.32
CA PHE A 123 -0.39 -4.69 4.05
C PHE A 123 0.56 -5.14 5.17
N GLY A 124 1.87 -4.91 5.01
CA GLY A 124 2.83 -5.04 6.09
C GLY A 124 2.47 -4.18 7.29
N TYR A 125 2.26 -2.88 7.10
CA TYR A 125 1.86 -1.98 8.18
C TYR A 125 0.52 -2.36 8.79
N LEU A 126 -0.48 -2.69 7.97
CA LEU A 126 -1.79 -3.14 8.46
C LEU A 126 -1.66 -4.41 9.33
N LEU A 127 -0.91 -5.43 8.88
CA LEU A 127 -0.70 -6.64 9.67
C LEU A 127 0.07 -6.36 10.97
N LYS A 128 1.13 -5.54 10.93
CA LYS A 128 1.85 -5.13 12.14
C LYS A 128 0.90 -4.48 13.16
N MET A 129 0.08 -3.53 12.71
CA MET A 129 -0.89 -2.86 13.59
C MET A 129 -1.94 -3.83 14.15
N LEU A 130 -2.56 -4.62 13.28
CA LEU A 130 -3.67 -5.53 13.63
C LEU A 130 -3.23 -6.69 14.53
N THR A 131 -1.99 -7.15 14.39
CA THR A 131 -1.44 -8.24 15.21
C THR A 131 -0.80 -7.74 16.50
N GLY A 132 -0.40 -6.45 16.55
CA GLY A 132 0.40 -5.88 17.63
C GLY A 132 1.77 -6.54 17.78
N LYS A 133 2.28 -7.19 16.72
CA LYS A 133 3.53 -7.96 16.71
C LYS A 133 4.41 -7.55 15.53
N LEU A 134 5.67 -7.93 15.60
CA LEU A 134 6.56 -7.91 14.44
C LEU A 134 6.00 -8.83 13.35
N LEU A 135 6.29 -8.49 12.10
CA LEU A 135 5.89 -9.31 10.96
C LEU A 135 6.55 -10.71 11.03
N PRO A 136 5.91 -11.75 10.44
CA PRO A 136 6.44 -13.10 10.43
C PRO A 136 7.87 -13.20 9.87
N ASP A 137 8.63 -14.23 10.27
CA ASP A 137 10.01 -14.36 9.81
C ASP A 137 10.12 -14.82 8.35
N THR A 138 9.11 -15.53 7.86
CA THR A 138 9.06 -16.05 6.49
C THR A 138 7.95 -15.40 5.68
N GLU A 139 8.19 -15.26 4.37
CA GLU A 139 7.20 -14.73 3.43
C GLU A 139 5.94 -15.60 3.36
N ASN A 140 6.11 -16.93 3.48
CA ASN A 140 4.98 -17.86 3.48
C ASN A 140 4.05 -17.59 4.68
N ASP A 141 4.61 -17.49 5.88
CA ASP A 141 3.83 -17.23 7.11
C ASP A 141 3.15 -15.85 7.05
N PHE A 142 3.78 -14.87 6.39
CA PHE A 142 3.17 -13.58 6.10
C PHE A 142 1.93 -13.70 5.22
N PHE A 143 2.00 -14.45 4.11
CA PHE A 143 0.84 -14.62 3.23
C PHE A 143 -0.26 -15.48 3.86
N GLU A 144 0.09 -16.49 4.66
CA GLU A 144 -0.89 -17.25 5.44
C GLU A 144 -1.65 -16.35 6.41
N LEU A 145 -0.92 -15.49 7.13
CA LEU A 145 -1.52 -14.52 8.04
C LEU A 145 -2.34 -13.46 7.29
N LEU A 146 -1.80 -12.93 6.18
CA LEU A 146 -2.47 -11.94 5.34
C LEU A 146 -3.84 -12.43 4.89
N LYS A 147 -3.92 -13.68 4.43
CA LYS A 147 -5.17 -14.29 3.95
C LYS A 147 -6.24 -14.40 5.04
N LEU A 148 -5.86 -14.54 6.31
CA LEU A 148 -6.81 -14.56 7.43
C LEU A 148 -7.47 -13.19 7.62
N PHE A 149 -6.69 -12.11 7.56
CA PHE A 149 -7.19 -10.75 7.78
C PHE A 149 -7.86 -10.17 6.53
N PHE A 150 -7.38 -10.53 5.34
CA PHE A 150 -7.77 -9.96 4.06
C PHE A 150 -8.01 -11.10 3.05
N PRO A 151 -9.18 -11.78 3.11
CA PRO A 151 -9.42 -12.98 2.31
C PRO A 151 -9.32 -12.76 0.79
N THR A 152 -9.73 -11.58 0.32
CA THR A 152 -9.71 -11.22 -1.10
C THR A 152 -8.98 -9.89 -1.28
N ILE A 153 -7.84 -9.93 -1.98
CA ILE A 153 -7.03 -8.75 -2.33
C ILE A 153 -6.80 -8.71 -3.84
N TYR A 154 -6.99 -7.54 -4.45
CA TYR A 154 -6.53 -7.26 -5.80
C TYR A 154 -5.53 -6.09 -5.79
N ASP A 155 -4.26 -6.39 -6.08
CA ASP A 155 -3.23 -5.39 -6.30
C ASP A 155 -3.26 -4.94 -7.77
N VAL A 156 -3.70 -3.70 -8.01
CA VAL A 156 -3.82 -3.11 -9.35
C VAL A 156 -2.51 -3.19 -10.13
N LYS A 157 -1.36 -2.97 -9.48
CA LYS A 157 -0.03 -3.06 -10.12
C LYS A 157 0.27 -4.50 -10.57
N TYR A 158 -0.22 -5.50 -9.83
CA TYR A 158 -0.12 -6.90 -10.25
C TYR A 158 -1.04 -7.20 -11.45
N LEU A 159 -2.31 -6.77 -11.40
CA LEU A 159 -3.26 -6.94 -12.51
C LEU A 159 -2.75 -6.32 -13.81
N MET A 160 -2.10 -5.14 -13.73
CA MET A 160 -1.50 -4.45 -14.87
C MET A 160 -0.48 -5.30 -15.65
N LYS A 161 0.12 -6.35 -15.06
CA LYS A 161 0.99 -7.28 -15.80
C LYS A 161 0.25 -7.97 -16.95
N SER A 162 -1.08 -8.04 -16.90
CA SER A 162 -1.93 -8.56 -17.98
C SER A 162 -2.46 -7.47 -18.93
N CYS A 163 -2.19 -6.20 -18.65
CA CYS A 163 -2.65 -5.04 -19.43
C CYS A 163 -1.47 -4.45 -20.22
N LYS A 164 -1.32 -4.81 -21.51
CA LYS A 164 -0.13 -4.46 -22.31
C LYS A 164 0.18 -2.96 -22.40
N SER A 165 -0.85 -2.11 -22.31
CA SER A 165 -0.74 -0.65 -22.42
C SER A 165 -0.49 0.06 -21.10
N LEU A 166 -0.76 -0.57 -19.94
CA LEU A 166 -0.67 0.09 -18.64
C LEU A 166 0.71 -0.13 -18.01
N LYS A 167 1.41 0.97 -17.71
CA LYS A 167 2.73 0.96 -17.06
C LYS A 167 2.88 2.17 -16.14
N GLY A 168 3.79 2.06 -15.18
CA GLY A 168 4.16 3.19 -14.34
C GLY A 168 3.59 3.15 -12.92
N GLY A 169 3.74 4.26 -12.20
CA GLY A 169 3.15 4.51 -10.88
C GLY A 169 1.65 4.81 -10.93
N LEU A 170 1.01 4.95 -9.77
CA LEU A 170 -0.44 5.15 -9.66
C LEU A 170 -0.91 6.39 -10.46
N GLU A 171 -0.19 7.49 -10.35
CA GLU A 171 -0.50 8.74 -11.08
C GLU A 171 -0.40 8.58 -12.60
N GLU A 172 0.61 7.85 -13.09
CA GLU A 172 0.80 7.59 -14.52
C GLU A 172 -0.30 6.68 -15.07
N VAL A 173 -0.72 5.69 -14.28
CA VAL A 173 -1.80 4.77 -14.60
C VAL A 173 -3.15 5.50 -14.60
N ALA A 174 -3.40 6.35 -13.61
CA ALA A 174 -4.61 7.18 -13.56
C ALA A 174 -4.72 8.08 -14.80
N LYS A 175 -3.61 8.72 -15.22
CA LYS A 175 -3.55 9.49 -16.47
C LYS A 175 -3.86 8.65 -17.71
N GLN A 176 -3.30 7.44 -17.82
CA GLN A 176 -3.57 6.52 -18.93
C GLN A 176 -5.03 6.02 -18.96
N LEU A 177 -5.68 5.96 -17.81
CA LEU A 177 -7.08 5.59 -17.66
C LEU A 177 -8.05 6.77 -17.70
N GLU A 178 -7.54 7.99 -17.95
CA GLU A 178 -8.31 9.24 -17.97
C GLU A 178 -9.07 9.50 -16.66
N ILE A 179 -8.43 9.21 -15.53
CA ILE A 179 -8.98 9.42 -14.18
C ILE A 179 -8.45 10.72 -13.61
N GLU A 180 -9.36 11.60 -13.21
CA GLU A 180 -9.03 12.85 -12.51
C GLU A 180 -8.84 12.60 -11.01
N ARG A 181 -7.75 13.16 -10.45
CA ARG A 181 -7.47 13.11 -9.02
C ARG A 181 -8.43 13.98 -8.22
N ILE A 182 -8.90 13.47 -7.09
CA ILE A 182 -9.64 14.24 -6.08
C ILE A 182 -8.86 14.21 -4.77
N GLY A 183 -8.36 15.38 -4.36
CA GLY A 183 -7.52 15.51 -3.16
C GLY A 183 -6.03 15.66 -3.48
N PRO A 184 -5.19 15.85 -2.44
CA PRO A 184 -3.75 16.03 -2.60
C PRO A 184 -3.08 14.74 -3.08
N GLN A 185 -2.09 14.83 -3.96
CA GLN A 185 -1.24 13.68 -4.33
C GLN A 185 -0.32 13.31 -3.16
N HIS A 186 0.04 12.02 -3.02
CA HIS A 186 0.90 11.51 -1.94
C HIS A 186 0.31 11.80 -0.55
N GLN A 187 -1.00 11.60 -0.44
CA GLN A 187 -1.67 11.40 0.82
C GLN A 187 -2.64 10.23 0.69
N ALA A 188 -2.61 9.35 1.67
CA ALA A 188 -3.22 8.03 1.56
C ALA A 188 -4.73 8.08 1.22
N GLY A 189 -5.47 9.10 1.70
CA GLY A 189 -6.89 9.25 1.40
C GLY A 189 -7.17 9.40 -0.10
N SER A 190 -6.51 10.37 -0.72
CA SER A 190 -6.60 10.68 -2.17
C SER A 190 -6.07 9.53 -3.01
N ASP A 191 -4.95 8.93 -2.61
CA ASP A 191 -4.31 7.82 -3.31
C ASP A 191 -5.17 6.54 -3.22
N SER A 192 -5.84 6.29 -2.09
CA SER A 192 -6.79 5.19 -1.95
C SER A 192 -8.03 5.36 -2.85
N LEU A 193 -8.52 6.59 -3.03
CA LEU A 193 -9.63 6.88 -3.92
C LEU A 193 -9.21 6.64 -5.38
N MET A 194 -8.07 7.18 -5.78
CA MET A 194 -7.52 6.97 -7.12
C MET A 194 -7.25 5.50 -7.41
N THR A 195 -6.80 4.73 -6.43
CA THR A 195 -6.61 3.28 -6.52
C THR A 195 -7.93 2.57 -6.84
N GLY A 196 -9.00 2.89 -6.10
CA GLY A 196 -10.34 2.33 -6.34
C GLY A 196 -10.87 2.68 -7.74
N LEU A 197 -10.79 3.95 -8.14
CA LEU A 197 -11.20 4.40 -9.46
C LEU A 197 -10.40 3.70 -10.58
N SER A 198 -9.09 3.57 -10.40
CA SER A 198 -8.19 2.89 -11.35
C SER A 198 -8.54 1.43 -11.49
N PHE A 199 -8.83 0.74 -10.39
CA PHE A 199 -9.26 -0.65 -10.42
C PHE A 199 -10.53 -0.84 -11.24
N PHE A 200 -11.60 -0.08 -10.97
CA PHE A 200 -12.87 -0.25 -11.68
C PHE A 200 -12.75 0.12 -13.16
N LYS A 201 -12.01 1.19 -13.48
CA LYS A 201 -11.79 1.57 -14.89
C LYS A 201 -10.95 0.54 -15.64
N MET A 202 -9.91 0.01 -15.00
CA MET A 202 -9.09 -1.06 -15.57
C MET A 202 -9.90 -2.35 -15.76
N LYS A 203 -10.75 -2.70 -14.80
CA LYS A 203 -11.62 -3.87 -14.85
C LYS A 203 -12.60 -3.80 -16.04
N GLU A 204 -13.21 -2.64 -16.26
CA GLU A 204 -14.07 -2.38 -17.43
C GLU A 204 -13.29 -2.58 -18.75
N LEU A 205 -12.13 -1.93 -18.88
CA LEU A 205 -11.41 -1.85 -20.15
C LEU A 205 -10.62 -3.11 -20.53
N PHE A 206 -10.09 -3.84 -19.54
CA PHE A 206 -9.12 -4.92 -19.79
C PHE A 206 -9.58 -6.29 -19.32
N PHE A 207 -10.67 -6.37 -18.54
CA PHE A 207 -11.11 -7.61 -17.91
C PHE A 207 -12.59 -7.92 -18.15
N GLU A 208 -13.27 -7.23 -19.07
CA GLU A 208 -14.68 -7.50 -19.42
C GLU A 208 -15.60 -7.55 -18.18
N ASP A 209 -15.37 -6.65 -17.23
CA ASP A 209 -16.08 -6.58 -15.94
C ASP A 209 -15.96 -7.83 -15.05
N SER A 210 -14.99 -8.72 -15.31
CA SER A 210 -14.79 -9.97 -14.58
C SER A 210 -13.31 -10.27 -14.34
N ILE A 211 -12.92 -10.35 -13.06
CA ILE A 211 -11.55 -10.72 -12.67
C ILE A 211 -11.55 -12.19 -12.23
N ASP A 212 -10.63 -12.97 -12.80
CA ASP A 212 -10.38 -14.36 -12.37
C ASP A 212 -9.72 -14.38 -10.99
N GLU A 213 -10.53 -14.67 -9.97
CA GLU A 213 -10.09 -14.72 -8.58
C GLU A 213 -8.94 -15.72 -8.37
N GLY A 214 -9.00 -16.90 -8.99
CA GLY A 214 -7.97 -17.94 -8.85
C GLY A 214 -6.62 -17.53 -9.41
N LYS A 215 -6.60 -16.57 -10.35
CA LYS A 215 -5.40 -16.04 -10.97
C LYS A 215 -4.84 -14.80 -10.28
N TYR A 216 -5.70 -13.92 -9.79
CA TYR A 216 -5.29 -12.58 -9.36
C TYR A 216 -5.44 -12.31 -7.86
N SER A 217 -6.35 -13.02 -7.18
CA SER A 217 -6.61 -12.77 -5.75
C SER A 217 -5.39 -13.12 -4.89
N GLY A 218 -5.10 -12.26 -3.91
CA GLY A 218 -4.04 -12.48 -2.91
C GLY A 218 -2.61 -12.27 -3.41
N HIS A 219 -2.42 -11.91 -4.68
CA HIS A 219 -1.10 -11.63 -5.23
C HIS A 219 -0.72 -10.17 -5.03
N LEU A 220 0.35 -9.92 -4.26
CA LEU A 220 0.95 -8.60 -4.11
C LEU A 220 2.06 -8.43 -5.13
N TYR A 221 2.11 -7.27 -5.81
CA TYR A 221 3.18 -6.98 -6.75
C TYR A 221 4.51 -6.98 -6.00
N GLY A 222 5.53 -7.67 -6.54
CA GLY A 222 6.91 -7.68 -6.03
C GLY A 222 7.21 -8.67 -4.90
N LEU A 223 6.22 -9.40 -4.39
CA LEU A 223 6.37 -10.47 -3.39
C LEU A 223 5.93 -11.85 -3.95
N GLY A 224 6.44 -12.92 -3.33
CA GLY A 224 6.13 -14.31 -3.68
C GLY A 224 6.41 -14.64 -5.14
N ASN A 225 5.49 -15.36 -5.79
CA ASN A 225 5.57 -15.69 -7.22
C ASN A 225 5.45 -14.46 -8.15
N SER A 226 5.16 -13.28 -7.59
CA SER A 226 5.11 -12.02 -8.32
C SER A 226 6.46 -11.30 -8.39
N ALA A 227 7.47 -11.78 -7.66
CA ALA A 227 8.81 -11.20 -7.60
C ALA A 227 9.50 -11.21 -8.97
N PHE A 228 10.33 -10.18 -9.21
CA PHE A 228 11.11 -10.08 -10.44
C PHE A 228 12.15 -11.20 -10.53
N PRO A 229 12.47 -11.68 -11.76
CA PRO A 229 13.61 -12.58 -11.94
C PRO A 229 14.90 -11.94 -11.42
N ALA A 230 15.79 -12.79 -10.89
CA ALA A 230 17.04 -12.41 -10.24
C ALA A 230 17.86 -11.47 -11.13
N GLY A 231 18.00 -10.21 -10.72
CA GLY A 231 18.68 -9.15 -11.47
C GLY A 231 18.04 -7.76 -11.33
N GLY A 232 16.77 -7.67 -10.91
CA GLY A 232 16.06 -6.42 -10.66
C GLY A 232 16.07 -6.00 -9.18
N PHE A 233 17.24 -5.68 -8.63
CA PHE A 233 17.34 -5.20 -7.23
C PHE A 233 16.63 -3.86 -6.98
N GLY A 234 16.26 -3.14 -8.04
CA GLY A 234 15.68 -1.78 -7.98
C GLY A 234 14.20 -1.67 -8.28
N GLY A 235 13.37 -2.73 -8.28
CA GLY A 235 11.94 -2.57 -8.63
C GLY A 235 11.16 -1.65 -7.66
N TYR A 236 11.20 -1.96 -6.36
CA TYR A 236 10.60 -1.12 -5.33
C TYR A 236 11.38 0.15 -5.07
N GLU A 237 12.71 0.02 -5.09
CA GLU A 237 13.61 1.12 -4.81
C GLU A 237 13.59 2.17 -5.91
N ASN A 238 13.60 1.77 -7.18
CA ASN A 238 13.46 2.71 -8.27
C ASN A 238 12.04 3.28 -8.31
N ASP A 239 10.97 2.58 -7.93
CA ASP A 239 9.66 3.24 -7.86
C ASP A 239 9.61 4.28 -6.71
N PHE A 240 10.24 4.02 -5.55
CA PHE A 240 10.37 5.01 -4.46
C PHE A 240 11.36 6.14 -4.79
N ILE A 241 12.50 5.83 -5.40
CA ILE A 241 13.55 6.79 -5.81
C ILE A 241 13.10 7.58 -7.04
N ASN A 242 12.42 6.99 -8.02
CA ASN A 242 11.89 7.71 -9.19
C ASN A 242 10.78 8.68 -8.81
N VAL A 243 10.01 8.42 -7.74
CA VAL A 243 9.08 9.41 -7.17
C VAL A 243 9.83 10.62 -6.61
N VAL A 244 11.04 10.42 -6.04
CA VAL A 244 11.88 11.51 -5.50
C VAL A 244 12.72 12.21 -6.59
N GLU A 245 13.23 11.47 -7.59
CA GLU A 245 14.12 11.99 -8.63
C GLU A 245 13.39 12.70 -9.78
N ASN A 246 12.15 12.31 -10.13
CA ASN A 246 11.39 12.98 -11.20
C ASN A 246 10.83 14.37 -10.80
N GLU A 247 11.05 14.82 -9.56
CA GLU A 247 10.55 16.11 -9.05
C GLU A 247 11.65 17.02 -8.45
N SER A 248 12.92 16.75 -8.74
CA SER A 248 13.96 17.77 -8.58
C SER A 248 13.89 18.78 -9.74
N PRO A 249 13.91 20.10 -9.47
CA PRO A 249 13.66 21.14 -10.47
C PRO A 249 14.60 21.13 -11.67
#